data_AF-A0A3B4TC20-F1
#
_entry.id   AF-A0A3B4TC20-F1
#
_cell.length_a   1.000
_cell.length_b   1.000
_cell.length_c   1.000
_cell.angle_alpha   90.00
_cell.angle_beta   90.00
_cell.angle_gamma   90.00
#
_symmetry.space_group_name_H-M   'P 1'
#
loop_
_entity.id
_entity.type
_entity.pdbx_description
1 polymer ?
#
loop_
_entity_poly.entity_id
_entity_poly.type
_entity_poly.pdbx_seq_one_letter_code
_entity_poly.pdbx_strand_id
1 'polypeptide(L)'
;MKKFLDDIKKDIKFKSAGPGKKLTQDTSTKPEVLQSSSSAKHNRHAPSEGAQRAGAAALARIEQQSRPKVHTSQDAIRNQGETLKDPACLSVSGVYFTCPLTGATLTKSEREVHIKEAILMRFEEDAVEASVMMIHTFNKDKEKVKTAVDIISKYVENICKCPTEEKYRKIKLSNKVFQEKVRSVEGSREFLQALGFISVMFAVEGQEEDEEFLVLPEQSPDALELMKERRDRLQSGEPVRAQLDRQPQAFRPSPNAQRFELPSEFYNLTAEELKREQQQKSDLVEKNAMLRTKAMREKEEQRERRKYNYTLLRIRLPDGNLLQGTFYAWDRLPVLFGFVRESLVDGWQPFELIAPGGQKLEEAEEVALAERNLVPAALLIFAWDTAVQADIAAAGGKSPTLLKPELLETIRTLN
;
A
#
# COMPACT_ATOMS: atom_id res chain seq x y z
N MET A 1 -1.56 62.07 46.50
CA MET A 1 -0.39 61.53 45.76
C MET A 1 -0.27 59.99 45.87
N LYS A 2 -1.33 59.22 45.59
CA LYS A 2 -1.26 57.75 45.45
C LYS A 2 -1.87 57.24 44.14
N LYS A 3 -2.76 58.01 43.49
CA LYS A 3 -3.32 57.67 42.17
C LYS A 3 -2.40 58.03 40.98
N PHE A 4 -1.46 58.97 41.15
CA PHE A 4 -0.55 59.40 40.08
C PHE A 4 0.66 58.46 39.86
N LEU A 5 1.01 57.64 40.86
CA LEU A 5 2.09 56.65 40.76
C LEU A 5 1.62 55.27 40.26
N ASP A 6 0.31 55.00 40.33
CA ASP A 6 -0.28 53.76 39.81
C ASP A 6 -0.49 53.82 38.29
N ASP A 7 -0.74 55.00 37.72
CA ASP A 7 -0.91 55.17 36.27
C ASP A 7 0.43 55.08 35.52
N ILE A 8 1.54 55.55 36.10
CA ILE A 8 2.89 55.37 35.54
C ILE A 8 3.30 53.89 35.51
N LYS A 9 2.89 53.09 36.53
CA LYS A 9 3.19 51.65 36.59
C LYS A 9 2.36 50.80 35.62
N LYS A 10 1.16 51.25 35.25
CA LYS A 10 0.33 50.57 34.25
C LYS A 10 0.81 50.84 32.82
N ASP A 11 1.25 52.07 32.55
CA ASP A 11 1.76 52.48 31.22
C ASP A 11 3.11 51.83 30.86
N ILE A 12 3.96 51.51 31.84
CA ILE A 12 5.22 50.77 31.61
C ILE A 12 4.95 49.29 31.27
N LYS A 13 3.90 48.67 31.84
CA LYS A 13 3.54 47.27 31.59
C LYS A 13 2.76 47.05 30.29
N PHE A 14 2.04 48.07 29.79
CA PHE A 14 1.32 47.97 28.52
C PHE A 14 2.25 48.22 27.30
N LYS A 15 3.34 48.98 27.46
CA LYS A 15 4.34 49.22 26.41
C LYS A 15 5.35 48.07 26.22
N SER A 16 5.41 47.11 27.14
CA SER A 16 6.25 45.90 27.02
C SER A 16 5.52 44.67 26.47
N ALA A 17 4.21 44.76 26.25
CA ALA A 17 3.45 43.73 25.55
C ALA A 17 3.58 43.99 24.05
N GLY A 18 4.31 43.13 23.35
CA GLY A 18 4.41 43.18 21.89
C GLY A 18 3.02 43.16 21.22
N PRO A 19 2.90 43.66 19.98
CA PRO A 19 1.61 43.88 19.35
C PRO A 19 0.82 42.57 19.21
N GLY A 20 -0.25 42.44 20.00
CA GLY A 20 -1.22 41.35 19.86
C GLY A 20 -1.97 41.49 18.55
N LYS A 21 -2.00 40.42 17.75
CA LYS A 21 -2.70 40.36 16.46
C LYS A 21 -4.06 39.69 16.68
N LYS A 22 -5.16 40.43 16.48
CA LYS A 22 -6.53 39.88 16.43
C LYS A 22 -6.80 39.35 15.02
N LEU A 23 -7.32 38.13 14.94
CA LEU A 23 -7.77 37.47 13.71
C LEU A 23 -9.09 38.09 13.24
N THR A 24 -9.01 39.23 12.56
CA THR A 24 -9.98 39.70 11.55
C THR A 24 -9.51 41.07 11.07
N GLN A 25 -8.80 41.11 9.95
CA GLN A 25 -8.90 42.16 8.92
C GLN A 25 -7.80 41.94 7.86
N ASP A 26 -8.26 41.73 6.62
CA ASP A 26 -7.47 41.82 5.41
C ASP A 26 -7.13 43.29 5.13
N THR A 27 -5.85 43.61 4.96
CA THR A 27 -5.44 44.66 4.03
C THR A 27 -3.97 44.53 3.65
N SER A 28 -3.76 44.60 2.33
CA SER A 28 -2.50 44.69 1.61
C SER A 28 -1.60 45.82 2.14
N THR A 29 -0.31 45.56 2.32
CA THR A 29 0.82 46.36 1.81
C THR A 29 2.17 45.75 2.24
N LYS A 30 3.07 45.55 1.27
CA LYS A 30 4.50 45.26 1.47
C LYS A 30 5.17 46.43 2.21
N PRO A 31 6.21 46.15 3.02
CA PRO A 31 7.49 46.77 2.68
C PRO A 31 8.73 45.89 2.91
N GLU A 32 9.84 46.47 2.49
CA GLU A 32 11.18 45.98 2.17
C GLU A 32 12.05 45.43 3.30
N VAL A 33 13.08 44.75 2.83
CA VAL A 33 14.23 44.14 3.50
C VAL A 33 15.10 45.18 4.18
N LEU A 34 15.47 44.94 5.45
CA LEU A 34 16.71 45.43 6.03
C LEU A 34 17.36 44.33 6.89
N GLN A 35 18.52 43.88 6.44
CA GLN A 35 19.46 43.09 7.22
C GLN A 35 20.09 43.96 8.31
N SER A 36 20.13 43.48 9.55
CA SER A 36 21.20 43.84 10.48
C SER A 36 21.48 42.69 11.45
N SER A 37 22.77 42.43 11.59
CA SER A 37 23.40 41.40 12.41
C SER A 37 23.55 41.88 13.86
N SER A 38 23.36 41.00 14.83
CA SER A 38 24.24 40.91 16.02
C SER A 38 23.86 39.75 16.94
N SER A 39 24.88 39.02 17.35
CA SER A 39 24.88 37.91 18.29
C SER A 39 24.77 38.37 19.75
N ALA A 40 23.83 37.84 20.51
CA ALA A 40 23.88 37.87 21.98
C ALA A 40 23.30 36.57 22.58
N LYS A 41 24.15 35.80 23.27
CA LYS A 41 23.80 34.58 24.01
C LYS A 41 23.02 34.95 25.28
N HIS A 42 21.80 34.44 25.46
CA HIS A 42 21.06 34.56 26.72
C HIS A 42 21.32 33.34 27.61
N ASN A 43 21.96 33.56 28.78
CA ASN A 43 22.07 32.56 29.84
C ASN A 43 20.68 32.28 30.45
N ARG A 44 20.29 31.01 30.52
CA ARG A 44 19.08 30.56 31.24
C ARG A 44 19.43 30.35 32.72
N HIS A 45 18.81 31.09 33.62
CA HIS A 45 18.92 30.82 35.06
C HIS A 45 18.03 29.64 35.48
N ALA A 46 18.55 28.84 36.42
CA ALA A 46 17.82 27.73 37.02
C ALA A 46 16.56 28.23 37.76
N PRO A 47 15.48 27.43 37.80
CA PRO A 47 14.26 27.79 38.50
C PRO A 47 14.54 28.01 39.99
N SER A 48 13.94 29.05 40.56
CA SER A 48 14.12 29.40 41.97
C SER A 48 13.64 28.26 42.88
N GLU A 49 14.20 28.18 44.08
CA GLU A 49 13.84 27.15 45.07
C GLU A 49 12.33 27.11 45.36
N GLY A 50 11.64 28.26 45.30
CA GLY A 50 10.19 28.33 45.43
C GLY A 50 9.45 27.59 44.32
N ALA A 51 9.92 27.69 43.08
CA ALA A 51 9.33 26.97 41.94
C ALA A 51 9.60 25.47 42.00
N GLN A 52 10.80 25.06 42.46
CA GLN A 52 11.12 23.64 42.66
C GLN A 52 10.30 23.02 43.79
N ARG A 53 10.14 23.74 44.91
CA ARG A 53 9.37 23.28 46.07
C ARG A 53 7.87 23.20 45.76
N ALA A 54 7.34 24.13 44.95
CA ALA A 54 5.95 24.06 44.46
C ALA A 54 5.73 22.87 43.51
N GLY A 55 6.71 22.57 42.63
CA GLY A 55 6.66 21.40 41.76
C GLY A 55 6.66 20.09 42.53
N ALA A 56 7.52 19.96 43.54
CA ALA A 56 7.57 18.79 44.42
C ALA A 56 6.26 18.59 45.21
N ALA A 57 5.68 19.69 45.73
CA ALA A 57 4.42 19.64 46.46
C ALA A 57 3.21 19.26 45.58
N ALA A 58 3.23 19.60 44.29
CA ALA A 58 2.19 19.19 43.34
C ALA A 58 2.25 17.69 43.04
N LEU A 59 3.45 17.13 42.88
CA LEU A 59 3.64 15.69 42.64
C LEU A 59 3.21 14.85 43.85
N ALA A 60 3.55 15.30 45.07
CA ALA A 60 3.14 14.60 46.30
C ALA A 60 1.62 14.55 46.50
N ARG A 61 0.85 15.51 45.98
CA ARG A 61 -0.63 15.50 46.06
C ARG A 61 -1.26 14.49 45.10
N ILE A 62 -0.59 14.18 43.99
CA ILE A 62 -1.06 13.19 43.02
C ILE A 62 -0.84 11.77 43.57
N GLU A 63 0.26 11.53 44.31
CA GLU A 63 0.52 10.23 44.93
C GLU A 63 -0.38 9.91 46.13
N GLN A 64 -0.90 10.92 46.84
CA GLN A 64 -1.71 10.72 48.05
C GLN A 64 -3.22 10.53 47.79
N GLN A 65 -3.70 10.68 46.54
CA GLN A 65 -5.09 10.33 46.22
C GLN A 65 -5.23 8.81 46.04
N SER A 66 -5.86 8.17 47.03
CA SER A 66 -6.22 6.75 46.98
C SER A 66 -7.08 6.46 45.75
N ARG A 67 -6.61 5.56 44.87
CA ARG A 67 -7.36 5.07 43.71
C ARG A 67 -8.70 4.48 44.17
N PRO A 68 -9.86 4.91 43.61
CA PRO A 68 -11.12 4.23 43.89
C PRO A 68 -11.03 2.79 43.37
N LYS A 69 -11.53 1.83 44.16
CA LYS A 69 -11.63 0.41 43.76
C LYS A 69 -12.51 0.33 42.51
N VAL A 70 -11.90 0.15 41.35
CA VAL A 70 -12.60 -0.13 40.11
C VAL A 70 -13.13 -1.55 40.21
N HIS A 71 -14.46 -1.71 40.15
CA HIS A 71 -15.09 -3.01 39.90
C HIS A 71 -14.47 -3.56 38.61
N THR A 72 -13.71 -4.65 38.75
CA THR A 72 -12.97 -5.27 37.66
C THR A 72 -13.90 -5.60 36.51
N SER A 73 -13.51 -5.17 35.32
CA SER A 73 -14.13 -5.38 34.01
C SER A 73 -14.37 -6.85 33.64
N GLN A 74 -14.05 -7.82 34.49
CA GLN A 74 -14.28 -9.24 34.24
C GLN A 74 -15.78 -9.59 34.12
N ASP A 75 -16.66 -8.94 34.90
CA ASP A 75 -18.12 -9.15 34.79
C ASP A 75 -18.74 -8.45 33.57
N ALA A 76 -18.12 -7.36 33.09
CA ALA A 76 -18.53 -6.71 31.84
C ALA A 76 -18.05 -7.46 30.59
N ILE A 77 -16.90 -8.16 30.68
CA ILE A 77 -16.34 -8.97 29.60
C ILE A 77 -17.12 -10.28 29.43
N ARG A 78 -17.66 -10.87 30.50
CA ARG A 78 -18.45 -12.11 30.42
C ARG A 78 -19.79 -11.95 29.69
N ASN A 79 -20.36 -10.75 29.66
CA ASN A 79 -21.68 -10.49 29.06
C ASN A 79 -21.65 -9.87 27.65
N GLN A 80 -20.47 -9.69 27.05
CA GLN A 80 -20.34 -9.30 25.65
C GLN A 80 -19.49 -10.33 24.92
N GLY A 81 -20.03 -11.55 24.86
CA GLY A 81 -19.63 -12.53 23.86
C GLY A 81 -19.77 -11.91 22.47
N GLU A 82 -18.79 -12.20 21.63
CA GLU A 82 -18.74 -11.86 20.22
C GLU A 82 -20.08 -12.12 19.56
N THR A 83 -20.83 -11.07 19.23
CA THR A 83 -21.71 -11.16 18.07
C THR A 83 -20.77 -11.22 16.87
N LEU A 84 -20.34 -12.43 16.50
CA LEU A 84 -20.01 -12.74 15.12
C LEU A 84 -21.22 -12.29 14.31
N LYS A 85 -21.14 -11.09 13.72
CA LYS A 85 -22.19 -10.63 12.81
C LYS A 85 -22.35 -11.72 11.76
N ASP A 86 -23.59 -12.14 11.54
CA ASP A 86 -23.92 -13.13 10.52
C ASP A 86 -23.23 -12.73 9.20
N PRO A 87 -22.40 -13.60 8.59
CA PRO A 87 -21.72 -13.30 7.32
C PRO A 87 -22.70 -12.90 6.20
N ALA A 88 -23.99 -13.25 6.32
CA ALA A 88 -25.05 -12.76 5.44
C ALA A 88 -25.25 -11.24 5.44
N CYS A 89 -24.74 -10.53 6.46
CA CYS A 89 -24.88 -9.07 6.61
C CYS A 89 -23.71 -8.29 5.98
N LEU A 90 -22.65 -8.96 5.53
CA LEU A 90 -21.48 -8.32 4.93
C LEU A 90 -21.74 -7.93 3.47
N SER A 91 -21.21 -6.77 3.07
CA SER A 91 -21.31 -6.24 1.71
C SER A 91 -20.48 -7.03 0.68
N VAL A 92 -19.48 -7.77 1.15
CA VAL A 92 -18.68 -8.75 0.40
C VAL A 92 -18.27 -9.89 1.35
N SER A 93 -18.09 -11.09 0.82
CA SER A 93 -17.70 -12.26 1.62
C SER A 93 -16.24 -12.25 2.05
N GLY A 94 -15.37 -11.57 1.30
CA GLY A 94 -13.94 -11.51 1.55
C GLY A 94 -13.19 -10.78 0.45
N VAL A 95 -11.86 -10.83 0.51
CA VAL A 95 -10.96 -10.31 -0.52
C VAL A 95 -10.28 -11.46 -1.25
N TYR A 96 -10.43 -11.48 -2.56
CA TYR A 96 -9.94 -12.56 -3.42
C TYR A 96 -8.89 -12.06 -4.42
N PHE A 97 -8.11 -12.98 -4.94
CA PHE A 97 -7.03 -12.71 -5.89
C PHE A 97 -7.09 -13.69 -7.04
N THR A 98 -6.74 -13.24 -8.24
CA THR A 98 -6.60 -14.10 -9.41
C THR A 98 -5.13 -14.42 -9.64
N CYS A 99 -4.81 -15.71 -9.78
CA CYS A 99 -3.49 -16.14 -10.21
C CYS A 99 -3.34 -15.88 -11.71
N PRO A 100 -2.34 -15.09 -12.16
CA PRO A 100 -2.18 -14.79 -13.58
C PRO A 100 -1.76 -16.01 -14.42
N LEU A 101 -1.19 -17.05 -13.80
CA LEU A 101 -0.73 -18.25 -14.51
C LEU A 101 -1.84 -19.29 -14.72
N THR A 102 -2.78 -19.40 -13.77
CA THR A 102 -3.81 -20.46 -13.78
C THR A 102 -5.23 -19.92 -13.92
N GLY A 103 -5.45 -18.62 -13.73
CA GLY A 103 -6.78 -18.02 -13.66
C GLY A 103 -7.56 -18.33 -12.39
N ALA A 104 -7.00 -19.10 -11.44
CA ALA A 104 -7.68 -19.48 -10.22
C ALA A 104 -7.94 -18.28 -9.29
N THR A 105 -9.13 -18.24 -8.71
CA THR A 105 -9.51 -17.29 -7.64
C THR A 105 -9.07 -17.85 -6.28
N LEU A 106 -8.33 -17.04 -5.51
CA LEU A 106 -7.58 -17.45 -4.32
C LEU A 106 -7.82 -16.49 -3.17
N THR A 107 -7.79 -17.00 -1.94
CA THR A 107 -7.76 -16.13 -0.76
C THR A 107 -6.37 -15.56 -0.51
N LYS A 108 -6.28 -14.59 0.41
CA LYS A 108 -5.00 -14.02 0.85
C LYS A 108 -3.99 -15.07 1.34
N SER A 109 -4.48 -16.13 1.99
CA SER A 109 -3.63 -17.18 2.57
C SER A 109 -3.12 -18.19 1.54
N GLU A 110 -3.91 -18.47 0.49
CA GLU A 110 -3.59 -19.48 -0.52
C GLU A 110 -2.71 -18.92 -1.63
N ARG A 111 -2.81 -17.61 -1.92
CA ARG A 111 -2.21 -17.00 -3.13
C ARG A 111 -0.70 -17.24 -3.29
N GLU A 112 0.07 -17.20 -2.20
CA GLU A 112 1.52 -17.36 -2.28
C GLU A 112 1.89 -18.82 -2.57
N VAL A 113 1.20 -19.76 -1.94
CA VAL A 113 1.43 -21.21 -2.14
C VAL A 113 1.04 -21.61 -3.56
N HIS A 114 -0.15 -21.21 -4.01
CA HIS A 114 -0.66 -21.55 -5.35
C HIS A 114 0.22 -20.97 -6.46
N ILE A 115 0.75 -19.75 -6.30
CA ILE A 115 1.69 -19.18 -7.29
C ILE A 115 2.98 -19.99 -7.34
N LYS A 116 3.51 -20.43 -6.20
CA LYS A 116 4.70 -21.27 -6.16
C LYS A 116 4.47 -22.58 -6.90
N GLU A 117 3.36 -23.25 -6.61
CA GLU A 117 2.98 -24.51 -7.28
C GLU A 117 2.79 -24.31 -8.79
N ALA A 118 2.10 -23.24 -9.21
CA ALA A 118 1.89 -22.93 -10.62
C ALA A 118 3.21 -22.69 -11.38
N ILE A 119 4.18 -22.02 -10.76
CA ILE A 119 5.51 -21.82 -11.36
C ILE A 119 6.26 -23.15 -11.46
N LEU A 120 6.18 -24.00 -10.42
CA LEU A 120 6.84 -25.31 -10.42
C LEU A 120 6.29 -26.24 -11.50
N MET A 121 4.96 -26.26 -11.70
CA MET A 121 4.34 -27.04 -12.76
C MET A 121 4.77 -26.61 -14.16
N ARG A 122 5.14 -25.33 -14.34
CA ARG A 122 5.53 -24.77 -15.65
C ARG A 122 6.93 -25.19 -16.10
N PHE A 123 7.73 -25.82 -15.24
CA PHE A 123 9.03 -26.38 -15.62
C PHE A 123 8.93 -27.48 -16.69
N GLU A 124 7.80 -28.19 -16.77
CA GLU A 124 7.57 -29.21 -17.80
C GLU A 124 7.41 -28.59 -19.20
N GLU A 125 7.00 -27.32 -19.30
CA GLU A 125 6.75 -26.62 -20.56
C GLU A 125 7.94 -25.75 -20.98
N ASP A 126 8.38 -24.84 -20.11
CA ASP A 126 9.53 -23.96 -20.34
C ASP A 126 10.31 -23.79 -19.03
N ALA A 127 11.38 -24.58 -18.89
CA ALA A 127 12.28 -24.52 -17.74
C ALA A 127 12.99 -23.16 -17.59
N VAL A 128 13.22 -22.43 -18.70
CA VAL A 128 13.83 -21.10 -18.63
C VAL A 128 12.81 -20.11 -18.07
N GLU A 129 11.59 -20.10 -18.59
CA GLU A 129 10.53 -19.21 -18.09
C GLU A 129 10.25 -19.48 -16.60
N ALA A 130 10.10 -20.74 -16.23
CA ALA A 130 9.80 -21.15 -14.86
C ALA A 130 10.91 -20.75 -13.89
N SER A 131 12.18 -20.94 -14.25
CA SER A 131 13.30 -20.53 -13.41
C SER A 131 13.45 -19.00 -13.32
N VAL A 132 13.19 -18.25 -14.39
CA VAL A 132 13.12 -16.77 -14.34
C VAL A 132 12.01 -16.32 -13.38
N MET A 133 10.81 -16.89 -13.50
CA MET A 133 9.70 -16.60 -12.60
C MET A 133 10.04 -16.92 -11.15
N MET A 134 10.71 -18.05 -10.90
CA MET A 134 11.16 -18.48 -9.57
C MET A 134 12.14 -17.48 -8.94
N ILE A 135 13.16 -17.05 -9.70
CA ILE A 135 14.16 -16.05 -9.29
C ILE A 135 13.49 -14.75 -8.85
N HIS A 136 12.56 -14.24 -9.66
CA HIS A 136 11.92 -12.95 -9.38
C HIS A 136 10.80 -13.04 -8.33
N THR A 137 10.11 -14.18 -8.24
CA THR A 137 8.88 -14.31 -7.42
C THR A 137 9.16 -14.80 -6.01
N PHE A 138 10.02 -15.81 -5.83
CA PHE A 138 10.17 -16.46 -4.51
C PHE A 138 11.08 -15.67 -3.58
N ASN A 139 11.92 -14.79 -4.14
CA ASN A 139 12.91 -14.03 -3.41
C ASN A 139 12.38 -12.63 -3.05
N LYS A 140 12.25 -12.35 -1.74
CA LYS A 140 11.69 -11.08 -1.25
C LYS A 140 12.64 -9.89 -1.41
N ASP A 141 13.95 -10.14 -1.36
CA ASP A 141 14.99 -9.11 -1.41
C ASP A 141 15.37 -8.80 -2.87
N LYS A 142 14.81 -7.71 -3.40
CA LYS A 142 15.02 -7.29 -4.79
C LYS A 142 16.48 -6.95 -5.11
N GLU A 143 17.25 -6.45 -4.15
CA GLU A 143 18.65 -6.10 -4.36
C GLU A 143 19.51 -7.36 -4.49
N LYS A 144 19.21 -8.41 -3.69
CA LYS A 144 19.84 -9.72 -3.85
C LYS A 144 19.50 -10.36 -5.19
N VAL A 145 18.23 -10.33 -5.60
CA VAL A 145 17.80 -10.83 -6.91
C VAL A 145 18.57 -10.13 -8.03
N LYS A 146 18.59 -8.80 -8.03
CA LYS A 146 19.32 -8.02 -9.02
C LYS A 146 20.81 -8.37 -9.06
N THR A 147 21.44 -8.48 -7.89
CA THR A 147 22.86 -8.86 -7.80
C THR A 147 23.11 -10.26 -8.38
N ALA A 148 22.24 -11.23 -8.12
CA ALA A 148 22.33 -12.58 -8.67
C ALA A 148 22.19 -12.57 -10.19
N VAL A 149 21.17 -11.87 -10.71
CA VAL A 149 20.92 -11.69 -12.14
C VAL A 149 22.13 -11.07 -12.83
N ASP A 150 22.72 -10.01 -12.26
CA ASP A 150 23.90 -9.36 -12.83
C ASP A 150 25.12 -10.30 -12.90
N ILE A 151 25.31 -11.17 -11.91
CA ILE A 151 26.40 -12.16 -11.91
C ILE A 151 26.15 -13.25 -12.95
N ILE A 152 24.94 -13.79 -13.02
CA ILE A 152 24.56 -14.80 -14.01
C ILE A 152 24.70 -14.23 -15.43
N SER A 153 24.23 -13.01 -15.66
CA SER A 153 24.40 -12.32 -16.94
C SER A 153 25.86 -12.17 -17.34
N LYS A 154 26.76 -11.85 -16.38
CA LYS A 154 28.20 -11.80 -16.63
C LYS A 154 28.79 -13.16 -16.99
N TYR A 155 28.32 -14.26 -16.37
CA TYR A 155 28.75 -15.60 -16.77
C TYR A 155 28.39 -15.88 -18.23
N VAL A 156 27.14 -15.62 -18.61
CA VAL A 156 26.68 -15.80 -19.99
C VAL A 156 27.47 -14.90 -20.95
N GLU A 157 27.68 -13.63 -20.63
CA GLU A 157 28.46 -12.72 -21.47
C GLU A 157 29.90 -13.21 -21.72
N ASN A 158 30.57 -13.71 -20.69
CA ASN A 158 31.93 -14.22 -20.81
C ASN A 158 31.98 -15.47 -21.69
N ILE A 159 31.02 -16.38 -21.53
CA ILE A 159 30.88 -17.56 -22.38
C ILE A 159 30.62 -17.16 -23.84
N CYS A 160 29.69 -16.23 -24.09
CA CYS A 160 29.38 -15.79 -25.45
C CYS A 160 30.54 -15.03 -26.12
N LYS A 161 31.39 -14.32 -25.34
CA LYS A 161 32.57 -13.61 -25.87
C LYS A 161 33.72 -14.57 -26.15
N CYS A 162 33.91 -15.61 -25.32
CA CYS A 162 35.03 -16.53 -25.39
C CYS A 162 34.54 -18.00 -25.28
N PRO A 163 33.83 -18.53 -26.29
CA PRO A 163 33.11 -19.81 -26.18
C PRO A 163 34.03 -21.03 -26.06
N THR A 164 35.23 -20.97 -26.64
CA THR A 164 36.20 -22.07 -26.58
C THR A 164 36.89 -22.16 -25.21
N GLU A 165 36.90 -21.08 -24.42
CA GLU A 165 37.68 -21.01 -23.20
C GLU A 165 36.97 -21.71 -22.02
N GLU A 166 37.47 -22.88 -21.62
CA GLU A 166 36.83 -23.72 -20.58
C GLU A 166 36.67 -23.03 -19.23
N LYS A 167 37.56 -22.10 -18.86
CA LYS A 167 37.51 -21.43 -17.55
C LYS A 167 36.19 -20.65 -17.35
N TYR A 168 35.58 -20.15 -18.42
CA TYR A 168 34.30 -19.43 -18.35
C TYR A 168 33.10 -20.37 -18.37
N ARG A 169 33.31 -21.63 -18.78
CA ARG A 169 32.30 -22.68 -18.84
C ARG A 169 32.26 -23.53 -17.57
N LYS A 170 33.03 -23.18 -16.54
CA LYS A 170 33.11 -23.90 -15.26
C LYS A 170 32.85 -22.93 -14.10
N ILE A 171 31.85 -23.24 -13.28
CA ILE A 171 31.50 -22.47 -12.08
C ILE A 171 31.70 -23.36 -10.86
N LYS A 172 32.57 -22.93 -9.95
CA LYS A 172 32.89 -23.61 -8.70
C LYS A 172 31.84 -23.29 -7.63
N LEU A 173 31.11 -24.29 -7.11
CA LEU A 173 29.99 -24.04 -6.19
C LEU A 173 30.43 -23.66 -4.78
N SER A 174 31.68 -23.95 -4.41
CA SER A 174 32.29 -23.51 -3.15
C SER A 174 32.80 -22.06 -3.19
N ASN A 175 32.77 -21.40 -4.35
CA ASN A 175 33.18 -20.02 -4.48
C ASN A 175 32.27 -19.10 -3.63
N LYS A 176 32.87 -18.31 -2.74
CA LYS A 176 32.13 -17.43 -1.81
C LYS A 176 31.16 -16.48 -2.50
N VAL A 177 31.57 -15.89 -3.63
CA VAL A 177 30.71 -14.97 -4.40
C VAL A 177 29.51 -15.72 -4.93
N PHE A 178 29.72 -16.92 -5.50
CA PHE A 178 28.62 -17.75 -5.98
C PHE A 178 27.69 -18.16 -4.83
N GLN A 179 28.22 -18.65 -3.71
CA GLN A 179 27.42 -19.10 -2.56
C GLN A 179 26.55 -17.99 -1.97
N GLU A 180 27.14 -16.83 -1.72
CA GLU A 180 26.46 -15.74 -1.03
C GLU A 180 25.49 -14.99 -1.95
N LYS A 181 25.81 -14.85 -3.24
CA LYS A 181 25.07 -13.96 -4.15
C LYS A 181 24.17 -14.68 -5.14
N VAL A 182 24.55 -15.87 -5.59
CA VAL A 182 23.80 -16.62 -6.63
C VAL A 182 23.07 -17.80 -6.01
N ARG A 183 23.76 -18.68 -5.28
CA ARG A 183 23.16 -19.87 -4.66
C ARG A 183 22.10 -19.55 -3.62
N SER A 184 22.21 -18.40 -2.95
CA SER A 184 21.23 -17.94 -1.96
C SER A 184 19.90 -17.48 -2.56
N VAL A 185 19.82 -17.31 -3.88
CA VAL A 185 18.60 -16.89 -4.60
C VAL A 185 17.95 -18.13 -5.21
N GLU A 186 16.74 -18.45 -4.75
CA GLU A 186 15.94 -19.58 -5.24
C GLU A 186 15.69 -19.43 -6.75
N GLY A 187 15.88 -20.49 -7.54
CA GLY A 187 15.70 -20.49 -9.00
C GLY A 187 16.98 -20.29 -9.80
N SER A 188 18.07 -19.82 -9.17
CA SER A 188 19.33 -19.53 -9.86
C SER A 188 20.01 -20.78 -10.41
N ARG A 189 19.95 -21.89 -9.66
CA ARG A 189 20.56 -23.16 -10.09
C ARG A 189 19.77 -23.77 -11.25
N GLU A 190 18.45 -23.74 -11.13
CA GLU A 190 17.50 -24.22 -12.12
C GLU A 190 17.65 -23.45 -13.44
N PHE A 191 17.84 -22.12 -13.36
CA PHE A 191 18.12 -21.30 -14.53
C PHE A 191 19.45 -21.67 -15.20
N LEU A 192 20.53 -21.84 -14.42
CA LEU A 192 21.82 -22.28 -14.95
C LEU A 192 21.72 -23.67 -15.61
N GLN A 193 20.97 -24.59 -15.02
CA GLN A 193 20.70 -25.90 -15.63
C GLN A 193 19.89 -25.77 -16.93
N ALA A 194 18.88 -24.89 -16.97
CA ALA A 194 18.12 -24.61 -18.19
C ALA A 194 18.98 -23.99 -19.29
N LEU A 195 20.04 -23.25 -18.95
CA LEU A 195 21.06 -22.77 -19.90
C LEU A 195 21.98 -23.88 -20.45
N GLY A 196 21.93 -25.09 -19.87
CA GLY A 196 22.73 -26.25 -20.28
C GLY A 196 23.90 -26.59 -19.35
N PHE A 197 24.01 -25.94 -18.19
CA PHE A 197 25.01 -26.35 -17.20
C PHE A 197 24.63 -27.69 -16.55
N ILE A 198 25.61 -28.57 -16.44
CA ILE A 198 25.48 -29.87 -15.77
C ILE A 198 26.29 -29.89 -14.48
N SER A 199 25.79 -30.62 -13.49
CA SER A 199 26.47 -30.81 -12.20
C SER A 199 27.51 -31.91 -12.32
N VAL A 200 28.77 -31.62 -12.02
CA VAL A 200 29.89 -32.58 -12.08
C VAL A 200 30.72 -32.47 -10.81
N MET A 201 31.09 -33.61 -10.24
CA MET A 201 32.00 -33.71 -9.09
C MET A 201 33.44 -33.89 -9.61
N PHE A 202 34.38 -33.10 -9.11
CA PHE A 202 35.80 -33.23 -9.42
C PHE A 202 36.60 -33.53 -8.15
N ALA A 203 37.50 -34.52 -8.23
CA ALA A 203 38.47 -34.77 -7.19
C ALA A 203 39.49 -33.63 -7.14
N VAL A 204 39.70 -33.04 -5.96
CA VAL A 204 40.67 -31.96 -5.74
C VAL A 204 41.91 -32.54 -5.07
N GLU A 205 43.09 -32.35 -5.67
CA GLU A 205 44.35 -32.81 -5.07
C GLU A 205 44.53 -32.19 -3.66
N GLY A 206 44.56 -33.05 -2.64
CA GLY A 206 44.75 -32.66 -1.24
C GLY A 206 43.47 -32.48 -0.42
N GLN A 207 42.29 -32.81 -0.96
CA GLN A 207 41.03 -32.87 -0.22
C GLN A 207 40.44 -34.29 -0.32
N GLU A 208 39.86 -34.80 0.78
CA GLU A 208 39.17 -36.10 0.78
C GLU A 208 37.77 -36.03 0.15
N GLU A 209 37.21 -34.83 0.03
CA GLU A 209 35.87 -34.61 -0.51
C GLU A 209 35.94 -34.10 -1.96
N ASP A 210 35.12 -34.70 -2.82
CA ASP A 210 34.93 -34.21 -4.19
C ASP A 210 34.25 -32.84 -4.19
N GLU A 211 34.66 -31.98 -5.12
CA GLU A 211 34.13 -30.63 -5.24
C GLU A 211 33.12 -30.50 -6.38
N GLU A 212 31.95 -29.92 -6.09
CA GLU A 212 30.87 -29.74 -7.06
C GLU A 212 31.12 -28.52 -7.96
N PHE A 213 31.03 -28.74 -9.28
CA PHE A 213 31.10 -27.72 -10.31
C PHE A 213 29.86 -27.77 -11.20
N LEU A 214 29.40 -26.59 -11.63
CA LEU A 214 28.50 -26.45 -12.76
C LEU A 214 29.36 -26.27 -14.01
N VAL A 215 29.26 -27.21 -14.95
CA VAL A 215 30.05 -27.22 -16.19
C VAL A 215 29.12 -27.10 -17.38
N LEU A 216 29.47 -26.23 -18.32
CA LEU A 216 28.76 -26.06 -19.58
C LEU A 216 29.56 -26.75 -20.71
N PRO A 217 28.99 -27.77 -21.37
CA PRO A 217 29.59 -28.35 -22.58
C PRO A 217 29.80 -27.32 -23.69
N GLU A 218 30.60 -27.65 -24.70
CA GLU A 218 30.74 -26.78 -25.87
C GLU A 218 29.38 -26.55 -26.54
N GLN A 219 29.09 -25.29 -26.86
CA GLN A 219 27.83 -24.86 -27.42
C GLN A 219 28.02 -24.52 -28.90
N SER A 220 27.03 -24.83 -29.73
CA SER A 220 26.97 -24.36 -31.11
C SER A 220 26.75 -22.84 -31.15
N PRO A 221 27.08 -22.17 -32.27
CA PRO A 221 26.78 -20.74 -32.46
C PRO A 221 25.31 -20.40 -32.18
N ASP A 222 24.38 -21.22 -32.67
CA ASP A 222 22.93 -21.04 -32.46
C ASP A 222 22.55 -21.16 -30.98
N ALA A 223 23.15 -22.10 -30.25
CA ALA A 223 22.93 -22.26 -28.81
C ALA A 223 23.46 -21.06 -28.00
N LEU A 224 24.56 -20.44 -28.44
CA LEU A 224 25.08 -19.21 -27.84
C LEU A 224 24.19 -18.00 -28.10
N GLU A 225 23.53 -17.93 -29.25
CA GLU A 225 22.53 -16.89 -29.52
C GLU A 225 21.29 -17.07 -28.65
N LEU A 226 20.78 -18.29 -28.54
CA LEU A 226 19.68 -18.61 -27.63
C LEU A 226 20.04 -18.32 -26.17
N MET A 227 21.30 -18.55 -25.76
CA MET A 227 21.76 -18.21 -24.41
C MET A 227 21.70 -16.70 -24.13
N LYS A 228 21.98 -15.86 -25.13
CA LYS A 228 21.84 -14.41 -25.02
C LYS A 228 20.38 -14.02 -24.82
N GLU A 229 19.47 -14.59 -25.60
CA GLU A 229 18.02 -14.35 -25.47
C GLU A 229 17.52 -14.75 -24.07
N ARG A 230 17.91 -15.93 -23.58
CA ARG A 230 17.52 -16.41 -22.24
C ARG A 230 18.05 -15.51 -21.12
N ARG A 231 19.27 -14.97 -21.27
CA ARG A 231 19.85 -13.98 -20.36
C ARG A 231 19.10 -12.66 -20.40
N ASP A 232 18.65 -12.23 -21.58
CA ASP A 232 17.83 -11.01 -21.72
C ASP A 232 16.45 -11.23 -21.05
N ARG A 233 15.84 -12.41 -21.20
CA ARG A 233 14.61 -12.82 -20.47
C ARG A 233 14.79 -12.80 -18.95
N LEU A 234 15.94 -13.23 -18.44
CA LEU A 234 16.25 -13.16 -17.00
C LEU A 234 16.32 -11.70 -16.52
N GLN A 235 16.91 -10.80 -17.31
CA GLN A 235 17.06 -9.39 -16.96
C GLN A 235 15.74 -8.62 -17.02
N SER A 236 14.88 -8.92 -17.98
CA SER A 236 13.56 -8.29 -18.13
C SER A 236 12.46 -8.98 -17.32
N GLY A 237 12.78 -10.08 -16.62
CA GLY A 237 11.83 -10.82 -15.81
C GLY A 237 11.20 -9.99 -14.70
N GLU A 238 9.90 -10.20 -14.48
CA GLU A 238 9.13 -9.56 -13.43
C GLU A 238 8.55 -10.59 -12.46
N PRO A 239 8.38 -10.23 -11.16
CA PRO A 239 7.79 -11.13 -10.18
C PRO A 239 6.32 -11.40 -10.51
N VAL A 240 5.93 -12.67 -10.50
CA VAL A 240 4.53 -13.08 -10.64
C VAL A 240 3.79 -12.77 -9.35
N ARG A 241 2.76 -11.91 -9.43
CA ARG A 241 1.96 -11.52 -8.27
C ARG A 241 0.48 -11.81 -8.53
N ALA A 242 -0.19 -12.29 -7.49
CA ALA A 242 -1.64 -12.45 -7.53
C ALA A 242 -2.28 -11.07 -7.73
N GLN A 243 -3.17 -10.96 -8.71
CA GLN A 243 -3.89 -9.73 -8.99
C GLN A 243 -5.13 -9.68 -8.11
N LEU A 244 -5.51 -8.50 -7.61
CA LEU A 244 -6.74 -8.38 -6.83
C LEU A 244 -7.93 -8.69 -7.73
N ASP A 245 -8.75 -9.67 -7.33
CA ASP A 245 -10.01 -9.93 -7.99
C ASP A 245 -11.01 -8.87 -7.53
N ARG A 246 -11.42 -8.02 -8.48
CA ARG A 246 -12.33 -6.90 -8.20
C ARG A 246 -13.76 -7.37 -7.97
N GLN A 247 -14.09 -8.60 -8.40
CA GLN A 247 -15.41 -9.22 -8.31
C GLN A 247 -16.54 -8.24 -8.67
N PRO A 248 -16.63 -7.81 -9.95
CA PRO A 248 -17.68 -6.89 -10.37
C PRO A 248 -19.06 -7.50 -10.10
N GLN A 249 -19.89 -6.77 -9.36
CA GLN A 249 -21.25 -7.21 -9.02
C GLN A 249 -22.24 -6.09 -9.33
N ALA A 250 -23.33 -6.44 -10.01
CA ALA A 250 -24.43 -5.52 -10.25
C ALA A 250 -25.55 -5.72 -9.21
N PHE A 251 -26.11 -4.61 -8.74
CA PHE A 251 -27.27 -4.61 -7.87
C PHE A 251 -28.36 -3.69 -8.40
N ARG A 252 -29.61 -4.07 -8.14
CA ARG A 252 -30.77 -3.20 -8.38
C ARG A 252 -30.73 -1.98 -7.44
N PRO A 253 -31.39 -0.87 -7.82
CA PRO A 253 -31.55 0.28 -6.93
C PRO A 253 -32.11 -0.16 -5.56
N SER A 254 -31.41 0.19 -4.49
CA SER A 254 -31.79 -0.17 -3.11
C SER A 254 -31.52 1.01 -2.16
N PRO A 255 -32.38 1.22 -1.14
CA PRO A 255 -32.12 2.22 -0.10
C PRO A 255 -30.85 1.89 0.71
N ASN A 256 -30.44 0.62 0.75
CA ASN A 256 -29.26 0.17 1.49
C ASN A 256 -27.95 0.43 0.74
N ALA A 257 -27.98 1.10 -0.41
CA ALA A 257 -26.79 1.42 -1.22
C ALA A 257 -25.66 2.10 -0.44
N GLN A 258 -26.00 2.92 0.56
CA GLN A 258 -25.04 3.65 1.40
C GLN A 258 -24.58 2.86 2.63
N ARG A 259 -25.17 1.71 2.92
CA ARG A 259 -24.80 0.86 4.07
C ARG A 259 -23.65 -0.07 3.65
N PHE A 260 -22.51 0.07 4.30
CA PHE A 260 -21.33 -0.75 4.07
C PHE A 260 -21.00 -1.57 5.32
N GLU A 261 -20.90 -2.89 5.15
CA GLU A 261 -20.43 -3.80 6.18
C GLU A 261 -19.28 -4.62 5.63
N LEU A 262 -18.06 -4.33 6.09
CA LEU A 262 -16.84 -4.87 5.50
C LEU A 262 -16.24 -5.98 6.38
N PRO A 263 -15.71 -7.05 5.78
CA PRO A 263 -14.90 -8.04 6.48
C PRO A 263 -13.65 -7.42 7.13
N SER A 264 -13.10 -8.10 8.14
CA SER A 264 -11.87 -7.67 8.83
C SER A 264 -10.65 -7.58 7.91
N GLU A 265 -10.65 -8.29 6.78
CA GLU A 265 -9.57 -8.27 5.79
C GLU A 265 -9.33 -6.89 5.14
N PHE A 266 -10.33 -6.01 5.15
CA PHE A 266 -10.22 -4.63 4.64
C PHE A 266 -9.33 -3.74 5.52
N TYR A 267 -9.11 -4.13 6.77
CA TYR A 267 -8.41 -3.35 7.78
C TYR A 267 -6.96 -3.81 7.95
N ASN A 268 -6.05 -2.88 8.21
CA ASN A 268 -4.65 -3.19 8.55
C ASN A 268 -4.46 -3.65 9.99
N LEU A 269 -5.35 -3.21 10.89
CA LEU A 269 -5.35 -3.62 12.29
C LEU A 269 -6.26 -4.84 12.44
N THR A 270 -5.75 -5.85 13.15
CA THR A 270 -6.57 -6.96 13.62
C THR A 270 -7.70 -6.42 14.51
N ALA A 271 -8.83 -7.12 14.59
CA ALA A 271 -9.97 -6.71 15.43
C ALA A 271 -9.57 -6.50 16.90
N GLU A 272 -8.57 -7.24 17.37
CA GLU A 272 -7.97 -7.10 18.71
C GLU A 272 -7.22 -5.77 18.89
N GLU A 273 -6.55 -5.27 17.85
CA GLU A 273 -5.87 -3.98 17.87
C GLU A 273 -6.86 -2.82 17.76
N LEU A 274 -7.99 -2.98 17.07
CA LEU A 274 -9.09 -2.02 17.04
C LEU A 274 -9.76 -1.89 18.42
N LYS A 275 -9.93 -3.02 19.14
CA LYS A 275 -10.41 -3.03 20.54
C LYS A 275 -9.44 -2.31 21.46
N ARG A 276 -8.14 -2.44 21.21
CA ARG A 276 -7.08 -1.69 21.93
C ARG A 276 -7.05 -0.21 21.56
N GLU A 277 -7.39 0.15 20.32
CA GLU A 277 -7.56 1.54 19.86
C GLU A 277 -8.73 2.25 20.56
N GLN A 278 -9.80 1.53 20.89
CA GLN A 278 -10.88 2.06 21.71
C GLN A 278 -10.43 2.37 23.15
N GLN A 279 -9.50 1.59 23.70
CA GLN A 279 -8.80 1.93 24.95
C GLN A 279 -7.96 3.21 24.78
N GLN A 280 -7.27 3.36 23.64
CA GLN A 280 -6.46 4.55 23.32
C GLN A 280 -7.30 5.82 23.10
N LYS A 281 -8.59 5.73 22.76
CA LYS A 281 -9.50 6.89 22.76
C LYS A 281 -9.66 7.49 24.16
N SER A 282 -9.55 6.67 25.22
CA SER A 282 -9.48 7.16 26.61
C SER A 282 -8.19 7.97 26.82
N ASP A 283 -7.06 7.50 26.27
CA ASP A 283 -5.77 8.21 26.33
C ASP A 283 -5.73 9.46 25.43
N LEU A 284 -6.62 9.54 24.44
CA LEU A 284 -6.73 10.66 23.50
C LEU A 284 -7.29 11.91 24.18
N VAL A 285 -8.12 11.74 25.21
CA VAL A 285 -8.59 12.82 26.08
C VAL A 285 -7.42 13.43 26.87
N GLU A 286 -6.48 12.62 27.35
CA GLU A 286 -5.22 13.10 27.97
C GLU A 286 -4.30 13.78 26.94
N LYS A 287 -4.18 13.23 25.73
CA LYS A 287 -3.31 13.78 24.67
C LYS A 287 -3.83 15.09 24.07
N ASN A 288 -5.14 15.33 24.06
CA ASN A 288 -5.72 16.61 23.63
C ASN A 288 -5.39 17.78 24.58
N ALA A 289 -4.89 17.49 25.78
CA ALA A 289 -4.34 18.51 26.69
C ALA A 289 -2.87 18.89 26.38
N MET A 290 -2.20 18.20 25.44
CA MET A 290 -0.79 18.41 25.11
C MET A 290 -0.61 19.07 23.72
N LEU A 291 0.23 20.10 23.64
CA LEU A 291 0.56 20.77 22.38
C LEU A 291 1.25 19.78 21.41
N ARG A 292 0.61 19.52 20.26
CA ARG A 292 1.12 18.61 19.23
C ARG A 292 2.08 19.30 18.28
N THR A 293 3.26 18.72 18.10
CA THR A 293 4.22 19.14 17.07
C THR A 293 3.70 18.78 15.67
N LYS A 294 4.16 19.50 14.64
CA LYS A 294 3.84 19.22 13.23
C LYS A 294 4.13 17.76 12.86
N ALA A 295 5.27 17.24 13.31
CA ALA A 295 5.69 15.85 13.08
C ALA A 295 4.74 14.82 13.73
N MET A 296 4.14 15.13 14.89
CA MET A 296 3.15 14.24 15.51
C MET A 296 1.85 14.17 14.69
N ARG A 297 1.40 15.31 14.14
CA ARG A 297 0.20 15.37 13.29
C ARG A 297 0.41 14.61 11.98
N GLU A 298 1.53 14.86 11.30
CA GLU A 298 1.85 14.18 10.03
C GLU A 298 2.01 12.67 10.21
N LYS A 299 2.63 12.22 11.31
CA LYS A 299 2.77 10.79 11.62
C LYS A 299 1.43 10.11 11.93
N GLU A 300 0.53 10.80 12.62
CA GLU A 300 -0.82 10.30 12.92
C GLU A 300 -1.66 10.22 11.65
N GLU A 301 -1.62 11.25 10.81
CA GLU A 301 -2.30 11.28 9.51
C GLU A 301 -1.77 10.17 8.57
N GLN A 302 -0.45 9.93 8.54
CA GLN A 302 0.11 8.80 7.80
C GLN A 302 -0.36 7.44 8.34
N ARG A 303 -0.55 7.32 9.66
CA ARG A 303 -1.06 6.09 10.29
C ARG A 303 -2.52 5.87 9.95
N GLU A 304 -3.33 6.92 9.97
CA GLU A 304 -4.74 6.88 9.54
C GLU A 304 -4.88 6.56 8.06
N ARG A 305 -4.01 7.11 7.20
CA ARG A 305 -3.98 6.79 5.75
C ARG A 305 -3.61 5.33 5.46
N ARG A 306 -2.82 4.70 6.34
CA ARG A 306 -2.48 3.26 6.27
C ARG A 306 -3.46 2.38 7.03
N LYS A 307 -4.66 2.85 7.37
CA LYS A 307 -5.64 2.06 8.12
C LYS A 307 -6.28 0.94 7.29
N TYR A 308 -6.32 1.10 5.96
CA TYR A 308 -7.02 0.19 5.07
C TYR A 308 -6.09 -0.35 3.97
N ASN A 309 -6.26 -1.63 3.65
CA ASN A 309 -5.57 -2.28 2.53
C ASN A 309 -6.42 -2.26 1.27
N TYR A 310 -7.73 -2.35 1.46
CA TYR A 310 -8.71 -2.47 0.41
C TYR A 310 -9.80 -1.43 0.60
N THR A 311 -10.52 -1.15 -0.47
CA THR A 311 -11.73 -0.36 -0.43
C THR A 311 -12.83 -0.99 -1.28
N LEU A 312 -14.06 -0.89 -0.81
CA LEU A 312 -15.24 -1.33 -1.53
C LEU A 312 -15.94 -0.13 -2.14
N LEU A 313 -15.97 -0.07 -3.46
CA LEU A 313 -16.61 1.04 -4.18
C LEU A 313 -17.92 0.56 -4.78
N ARG A 314 -18.97 1.37 -4.59
CA ARG A 314 -20.24 1.25 -5.32
C ARG A 314 -20.38 2.44 -6.24
N ILE A 315 -20.78 2.22 -7.47
CA ILE A 315 -21.02 3.25 -8.47
C ILE A 315 -22.51 3.20 -8.82
N ARG A 316 -23.23 4.27 -8.53
CA ARG A 316 -24.63 4.44 -8.93
C ARG A 316 -24.68 4.92 -10.36
N LEU A 317 -25.28 4.11 -11.22
CA LEU A 317 -25.49 4.40 -12.63
C LEU A 317 -26.76 5.24 -12.86
N PRO A 318 -26.88 5.91 -14.02
CA PRO A 318 -28.05 6.71 -14.40
C PRO A 318 -29.38 5.94 -14.43
N ASP A 319 -29.34 4.65 -14.70
CA ASP A 319 -30.52 3.75 -14.66
C ASP A 319 -30.90 3.34 -13.21
N GLY A 320 -30.14 3.82 -12.21
CA GLY A 320 -30.31 3.54 -10.79
C GLY A 320 -29.64 2.25 -10.32
N ASN A 321 -29.12 1.43 -11.22
CA ASN A 321 -28.37 0.23 -10.86
C ASN A 321 -27.06 0.61 -10.16
N LEU A 322 -26.53 -0.31 -9.36
CA LEU A 322 -25.29 -0.15 -8.64
C LEU A 322 -24.28 -1.15 -9.17
N LEU A 323 -23.09 -0.66 -9.54
CA LEU A 323 -21.93 -1.50 -9.82
C LEU A 323 -21.02 -1.50 -8.58
N GLN A 324 -20.71 -2.67 -8.03
CA GLN A 324 -19.82 -2.83 -6.88
C GLN A 324 -18.51 -3.48 -7.33
N GLY A 325 -17.40 -3.03 -6.75
CA GLY A 325 -16.10 -3.66 -6.92
C GLY A 325 -15.15 -3.42 -5.75
N THR A 326 -14.22 -4.35 -5.55
CA THR A 326 -13.16 -4.27 -4.54
C THR A 326 -11.86 -3.76 -5.17
N PHE A 327 -11.19 -2.83 -4.50
CA PHE A 327 -9.97 -2.16 -4.96
C PHE A 327 -8.92 -2.17 -3.87
N TYR A 328 -7.64 -1.99 -4.23
CA TYR A 328 -6.66 -1.62 -3.22
C TYR A 328 -6.92 -0.18 -2.76
N ALA A 329 -6.72 0.11 -1.48
CA ALA A 329 -6.80 1.48 -0.97
C ALA A 329 -5.81 2.43 -1.69
N TRP A 330 -4.73 1.87 -2.23
CA TRP A 330 -3.67 2.58 -2.95
C TRP A 330 -3.75 2.43 -4.47
N ASP A 331 -4.82 1.81 -5.00
CA ASP A 331 -5.09 1.87 -6.44
C ASP A 331 -5.24 3.35 -6.86
N ARG A 332 -4.82 3.65 -8.09
CA ARG A 332 -4.92 4.99 -8.68
C ARG A 332 -6.30 5.19 -9.31
N LEU A 333 -6.76 6.44 -9.43
CA LEU A 333 -8.04 6.75 -10.07
C LEU A 333 -8.21 6.12 -11.47
N PRO A 334 -7.23 6.14 -12.39
CA PRO A 334 -7.36 5.50 -13.70
C PRO A 334 -7.84 4.04 -13.64
N VAL A 335 -7.44 3.31 -12.59
CA VAL A 335 -7.81 1.91 -12.39
C VAL A 335 -9.31 1.75 -12.11
N LEU A 336 -9.89 2.68 -11.35
CA LEU A 336 -11.34 2.74 -11.11
C LEU A 336 -12.10 3.08 -12.40
N PHE A 337 -11.63 4.06 -13.17
CA PHE A 337 -12.24 4.40 -14.45
C PHE A 337 -12.18 3.24 -15.44
N GLY A 338 -11.03 2.57 -15.56
CA GLY A 338 -10.87 1.35 -16.37
C GLY A 338 -11.88 0.26 -15.98
N PHE A 339 -12.02 -0.03 -14.68
CA PHE A 339 -13.01 -0.99 -14.18
C PHE A 339 -14.45 -0.64 -14.57
N VAL A 340 -14.83 0.63 -14.47
CA VAL A 340 -16.17 1.09 -14.88
C VAL A 340 -16.35 0.93 -16.39
N ARG A 341 -15.35 1.34 -17.21
CA ARG A 341 -15.36 1.15 -18.68
C ARG A 341 -15.54 -0.31 -19.07
N GLU A 342 -14.79 -1.22 -18.43
CA GLU A 342 -14.87 -2.66 -18.68
C GLU A 342 -16.23 -3.26 -18.31
N SER A 343 -16.97 -2.62 -17.42
CA SER A 343 -18.30 -3.08 -16.97
C SER A 343 -19.46 -2.55 -17.82
N LEU A 344 -19.21 -1.54 -18.66
CA LEU A 344 -20.21 -0.89 -19.51
C LEU A 344 -20.22 -1.48 -20.93
N VAL A 345 -21.39 -1.44 -21.60
CA VAL A 345 -21.52 -1.80 -23.02
C VAL A 345 -20.78 -0.78 -23.89
N ASP A 346 -21.06 0.51 -23.68
CA ASP A 346 -20.41 1.63 -24.38
C ASP A 346 -19.30 2.28 -23.53
N GLY A 347 -18.39 1.45 -23.01
CA GLY A 347 -17.29 1.92 -22.14
C GLY A 347 -16.31 2.90 -22.78
N TRP A 348 -16.39 3.11 -24.10
CA TRP A 348 -15.56 4.09 -24.82
C TRP A 348 -16.01 5.55 -24.60
N GLN A 349 -17.26 5.77 -24.20
CA GLN A 349 -17.80 7.12 -24.04
C GLN A 349 -17.16 7.84 -22.83
N PRO A 350 -16.94 9.17 -22.90
CA PRO A 350 -16.50 9.96 -21.75
C PRO A 350 -17.57 10.02 -20.65
N PHE A 351 -17.14 9.83 -19.39
CA PHE A 351 -18.00 9.96 -18.21
C PHE A 351 -17.23 10.54 -17.04
N GLU A 352 -17.97 11.06 -16.08
CA GLU A 352 -17.46 11.58 -14.81
C GLU A 352 -17.92 10.68 -13.66
N LEU A 353 -17.05 10.58 -12.64
CA LEU A 353 -17.40 9.96 -11.36
C LEU A 353 -17.40 11.04 -10.28
N ILE A 354 -18.47 11.08 -9.48
CA ILE A 354 -18.66 12.06 -8.43
C ILE A 354 -18.54 11.35 -7.08
N ALA A 355 -17.57 11.78 -6.28
CA ALA A 355 -17.32 11.26 -4.95
C ALA A 355 -18.35 11.76 -3.91
N PRO A 356 -18.47 11.09 -2.75
CA PRO A 356 -19.25 11.60 -1.63
C PRO A 356 -18.82 13.03 -1.28
N GLY A 357 -19.78 13.96 -1.21
CA GLY A 357 -19.50 15.39 -1.04
C GLY A 357 -19.50 16.20 -2.34
N GLY A 358 -19.77 15.57 -3.49
CA GLY A 358 -19.96 16.28 -4.77
C GLY A 358 -18.66 16.62 -5.50
N GLN A 359 -17.52 16.13 -5.01
CA GLN A 359 -16.24 16.30 -5.69
C GLN A 359 -16.21 15.44 -6.95
N LYS A 360 -16.00 16.06 -8.11
CA LYS A 360 -15.72 15.35 -9.36
C LYS A 360 -14.33 14.73 -9.32
N LEU A 361 -14.23 13.48 -9.76
CA LEU A 361 -12.98 12.75 -9.91
C LEU A 361 -12.55 12.84 -11.37
N GLU A 362 -11.27 13.08 -11.60
CA GLU A 362 -10.68 13.18 -12.94
C GLU A 362 -9.84 11.94 -13.23
N GLU A 363 -10.01 11.33 -14.40
CA GLU A 363 -9.31 10.11 -14.80
C GLU A 363 -7.78 10.34 -14.95
N ALA A 364 -7.38 11.54 -15.39
CA ALA A 364 -5.96 11.88 -15.60
C ALA A 364 -5.17 12.06 -14.29
N GLU A 365 -5.84 12.12 -13.14
CA GLU A 365 -5.17 12.27 -11.85
C GLU A 365 -4.58 10.94 -11.37
N GLU A 366 -3.26 10.86 -11.22
CA GLU A 366 -2.59 9.70 -10.62
C GLU A 366 -2.67 9.68 -9.08
N VAL A 367 -3.81 10.10 -8.52
CA VAL A 367 -4.05 10.15 -7.07
C VAL A 367 -4.61 8.81 -6.60
N ALA A 368 -4.20 8.36 -5.41
CA ALA A 368 -4.69 7.11 -4.83
C ALA A 368 -6.11 7.25 -4.27
N LEU A 369 -6.90 6.17 -4.29
CA LEU A 369 -8.27 6.16 -3.75
C LEU A 369 -8.34 6.58 -2.28
N ALA A 370 -7.37 6.16 -1.46
CA ALA A 370 -7.25 6.57 -0.06
C ALA A 370 -7.05 8.09 0.11
N GLU A 371 -6.36 8.74 -0.83
CA GLU A 371 -6.09 10.19 -0.78
C GLU A 371 -7.33 11.02 -1.16
N ARG A 372 -8.28 10.43 -1.89
CA ARG A 372 -9.59 11.00 -2.20
C ARG A 372 -10.67 10.63 -1.16
N ASN A 373 -10.27 10.10 0.00
CA ASN A 373 -11.19 9.63 1.06
C ASN A 373 -12.21 8.59 0.58
N LEU A 374 -11.86 7.81 -0.44
CA LEU A 374 -12.70 6.73 -0.96
C LEU A 374 -12.49 5.41 -0.19
N VAL A 375 -12.02 5.48 1.05
CA VAL A 375 -11.73 4.35 1.94
C VAL A 375 -12.52 4.48 3.23
N PRO A 376 -12.94 3.37 3.88
CA PRO A 376 -12.80 1.98 3.44
C PRO A 376 -13.89 1.52 2.46
N ALA A 377 -14.91 2.36 2.26
CA ALA A 377 -15.92 2.16 1.24
C ALA A 377 -16.55 3.49 0.86
N ALA A 378 -17.01 3.62 -0.37
CA ALA A 378 -17.66 4.82 -0.87
C ALA A 378 -18.72 4.51 -1.93
N LEU A 379 -19.76 5.33 -1.96
CA LEU A 379 -20.76 5.35 -3.02
C LEU A 379 -20.46 6.54 -3.96
N LEU A 380 -20.10 6.24 -5.19
CA LEU A 380 -19.88 7.19 -6.26
C LEU A 380 -21.13 7.33 -7.11
N ILE A 381 -21.29 8.49 -7.73
CA ILE A 381 -22.35 8.74 -8.72
C ILE A 381 -21.70 8.83 -10.09
N PHE A 382 -22.19 8.04 -11.03
CA PHE A 382 -21.79 8.09 -12.42
C PHE A 382 -22.63 9.13 -13.16
N ALA A 383 -21.99 9.95 -13.98
CA ALA A 383 -22.66 10.85 -14.91
C ALA A 383 -21.97 10.79 -16.28
N TRP A 384 -22.75 10.69 -17.35
CA TRP A 384 -22.23 10.84 -18.70
C TRP A 384 -21.81 12.29 -18.97
N ASP A 385 -20.83 12.48 -19.86
CA ASP A 385 -20.52 13.82 -20.34
C ASP A 385 -21.73 14.44 -21.04
N THR A 386 -22.14 15.62 -20.57
CA THR A 386 -23.36 16.28 -21.02
C THR A 386 -23.32 16.71 -22.48
N ALA A 387 -22.14 17.07 -23.01
CA ALA A 387 -22.00 17.49 -24.40
C ALA A 387 -22.16 16.29 -25.33
N VAL A 388 -21.51 15.17 -25.00
CA VAL A 388 -21.59 13.94 -25.79
C VAL A 388 -23.01 13.36 -25.78
N GLN A 389 -23.70 13.40 -24.64
CA GLN A 389 -25.10 12.94 -24.56
C GLN A 389 -26.05 13.82 -25.37
N ALA A 390 -25.82 15.13 -25.45
CA ALA A 390 -26.62 16.03 -26.27
C ALA A 390 -26.49 15.70 -27.77
N ASP A 391 -25.28 15.37 -28.23
CA ASP A 391 -25.02 14.99 -29.62
C ASP A 391 -25.67 13.64 -29.97
N ILE A 392 -25.59 12.65 -29.07
CA ILE A 392 -26.23 11.34 -29.26
C ILE A 392 -27.76 11.46 -29.29
N ALA A 393 -28.32 12.29 -28.40
CA ALA A 393 -29.76 12.57 -28.37
C ALA A 393 -30.21 13.29 -29.65
N ALA A 394 -29.42 14.24 -30.16
CA ALA A 394 -29.69 14.91 -31.43
C ALA A 394 -29.63 13.95 -32.64
N ALA A 395 -28.81 12.90 -32.56
CA ALA A 395 -28.72 11.84 -33.56
C ALA A 395 -29.84 10.77 -33.46
N GLY A 396 -30.77 10.90 -32.51
CA GLY A 396 -31.89 9.96 -32.34
C GLY A 396 -31.52 8.62 -31.69
N GLY A 397 -30.35 8.53 -31.04
CA GLY A 397 -29.93 7.34 -30.30
C GLY A 397 -30.82 7.10 -29.07
N LYS A 398 -31.24 5.85 -28.84
CA LYS A 398 -31.80 5.44 -27.55
C LYS A 398 -30.66 5.18 -26.57
N SER A 399 -30.84 5.55 -25.31
CA SER A 399 -29.93 5.15 -24.23
C SER A 399 -29.97 3.62 -24.07
N PRO A 400 -28.91 2.89 -24.47
CA PRO A 400 -28.88 1.44 -24.37
C PRO A 400 -28.75 1.02 -22.91
N THR A 401 -28.97 -0.27 -22.66
CA THR A 401 -28.58 -0.92 -21.42
C THR A 401 -27.13 -0.59 -21.07
N LEU A 402 -26.87 0.03 -19.91
CA LEU A 402 -25.54 0.54 -19.59
C LEU A 402 -24.56 -0.58 -19.24
N LEU A 403 -24.97 -1.50 -18.37
CA LEU A 403 -24.14 -2.61 -17.93
C LEU A 403 -24.11 -3.73 -18.97
N LYS A 404 -22.97 -4.41 -19.06
CA LYS A 404 -22.83 -5.60 -19.87
C LYS A 404 -23.80 -6.72 -19.44
N PRO A 405 -24.28 -7.55 -20.39
CA PRO A 405 -25.31 -8.55 -20.13
C PRO A 405 -24.93 -9.57 -19.06
N GLU A 406 -23.65 -9.95 -18.95
CA GLU A 406 -23.18 -10.94 -17.97
C GLU A 406 -23.37 -10.44 -16.53
N LEU A 407 -23.23 -9.14 -16.30
CA LEU A 407 -23.48 -8.50 -15.00
C LEU A 407 -24.97 -8.38 -14.70
N LEU A 408 -25.81 -8.20 -15.73
CA LEU A 408 -27.25 -8.07 -15.57
C LEU A 408 -27.93 -9.42 -15.31
N GLU A 409 -27.44 -10.50 -15.91
CA GLU A 409 -27.91 -11.86 -15.65
C GLU A 409 -27.70 -12.25 -14.18
N THR A 410 -26.62 -11.74 -13.57
CA THR A 410 -26.25 -12.02 -12.18
C THR A 410 -26.73 -10.93 -11.20
N ILE A 411 -27.57 -9.98 -11.63
CA ILE A 411 -28.00 -8.83 -10.83
C ILE A 411 -28.78 -9.25 -9.57
N ARG A 412 -28.37 -8.72 -8.42
CA ARG A 412 -29.00 -9.02 -7.12
C ARG A 412 -29.69 -7.81 -6.52
N THR A 413 -30.52 -8.03 -5.51
CA THR A 413 -31.03 -6.95 -4.67
C THR A 413 -30.09 -6.80 -3.48
N LEU A 414 -29.73 -5.55 -3.17
CA LEU A 414 -28.87 -5.26 -2.04
C LEU A 414 -29.73 -5.24 -0.76
N ASN A 415 -29.53 -6.25 0.09
CA ASN A 415 -30.30 -6.48 1.32
C ASN A 415 -29.88 -5.58 2.47
#